data_AF-A0A7J2PTZ2-F1
#
_entry.id   AF-A0A7J2PTZ2-F1
#
_cell.length_a   1.000
_cell.length_b   1.000
_cell.length_c   1.000
_cell.angle_alpha   90.00
_cell.angle_beta   90.00
_cell.angle_gamma   90.00
#
_symmetry.space_group_name_H-M   'P 1'
#
loop_
_entity.id
_entity.type
_entity.pdbx_description
1 polymer ?
#
loop_
_entity_poly.entity_id
_entity_poly.type
_entity_poly.pdbx_seq_one_letter_code
_entity_poly.pdbx_strand_id
1 'polypeptide(L)' 'MEKPDFAKIDKQPGNMLLPKDIMTFWNKEIDKILKRDFLKLKNVGIDPILGWDLAVNDMYNSIVANFANFPLL' A
#
# COMPACT_ATOMS: atom_id res chain seq x y z
N MET A 1 -2.75 5.41 -23.71
CA MET A 1 -2.70 5.25 -22.25
C MET A 1 -1.98 3.95 -22.00
N GLU A 2 -0.77 4.00 -21.47
CA GLU A 2 -0.12 2.81 -20.93
C GLU A 2 -1.02 2.25 -19.83
N LYS A 3 -1.14 0.92 -19.76
CA LYS A 3 -1.91 0.29 -18.70
C LYS A 3 -1.10 0.47 -17.41
N PRO A 4 -1.69 0.97 -16.31
CA PRO A 4 -0.98 1.06 -15.05
C PRO A 4 -0.46 -0.33 -14.67
N ASP A 5 0.85 -0.41 -14.47
CA ASP A 5 1.53 -1.66 -14.16
C ASP A 5 1.52 -1.84 -12.65
N PHE A 6 1.03 -3.00 -12.19
CA PHE A 6 0.86 -3.28 -10.77
C PHE A 6 1.81 -4.40 -10.33
N ALA A 7 2.38 -4.27 -9.14
CA ALA A 7 3.15 -5.30 -8.46
C ALA A 7 2.43 -5.78 -7.21
N LYS A 8 2.61 -7.06 -6.90
CA LYS A 8 2.14 -7.63 -5.65
C LYS A 8 2.96 -7.09 -4.48
N ILE A 9 2.26 -6.79 -3.39
CA ILE A 9 2.92 -6.51 -2.12
C ILE A 9 3.33 -7.86 -1.52
N ASP A 10 4.63 -8.08 -1.40
CA ASP A 10 5.15 -9.33 -0.84
C ASP A 10 4.75 -9.46 0.64
N LYS A 11 4.55 -10.71 1.08
CA LYS A 11 4.34 -11.07 2.50
C LYS A 11 3.06 -10.51 3.15
N GLN A 12 2.05 -10.18 2.36
CA GLN A 12 0.72 -9.77 2.84
C GLN A 12 -0.37 -10.75 2.41
N PRO A 13 -1.44 -10.92 3.22
CA PRO A 13 -2.54 -11.79 2.85
C PRO A 13 -3.32 -11.21 1.66
N GLY A 14 -3.79 -12.08 0.77
CA GLY A 14 -4.53 -11.70 -0.43
C GLY A 14 -3.64 -11.34 -1.62
N ASN A 15 -4.27 -10.91 -2.72
CA ASN A 15 -3.59 -10.40 -3.92
C ASN A 15 -3.57 -8.87 -3.88
N MET A 16 -2.93 -8.29 -2.86
CA MET A 16 -2.82 -6.83 -2.76
C MET A 16 -1.81 -6.31 -3.77
N LEU A 17 -2.20 -5.24 -4.45
CA LEU A 17 -1.47 -4.67 -5.58
C LEU A 17 -1.22 -3.19 -5.35
N LEU A 18 -0.01 -2.75 -5.69
CA LEU A 18 0.35 -1.34 -5.78
C LEU A 18 0.97 -1.06 -7.14
N PRO A 19 0.87 0.18 -7.64
CA PRO A 19 1.61 0.59 -8.83
C PRO A 19 3.10 0.25 -8.71
N LYS A 20 3.69 -0.25 -9.80
CA LYS A 20 5.09 -0.68 -9.83
C LYS A 20 6.05 0.43 -9.43
N ASP A 21 5.75 1.68 -9.78
CA ASP A 21 6.62 2.81 -9.41
C ASP A 21 6.62 3.01 -7.90
N ILE A 22 5.45 2.97 -7.25
CA ILE A 22 5.36 3.04 -5.80
C ILE A 22 6.15 1.89 -5.17
N MET A 23 5.96 0.66 -5.66
CA MET A 23 6.73 -0.50 -5.18
C MET A 23 8.23 -0.33 -5.39
N THR A 24 8.67 0.25 -6.50
CA THR A 24 10.09 0.44 -6.82
C THR A 24 10.73 1.47 -5.91
N PHE A 25 10.07 2.62 -5.73
CA PHE A 25 10.60 3.73 -4.93
C PHE A 25 10.51 3.47 -3.43
N TRP A 26 9.43 2.85 -2.96
CA TRP A 26 9.13 2.71 -1.53
C TRP A 26 9.26 1.28 -0.99
N ASN A 27 9.77 0.32 -1.77
CA ASN A 27 9.77 -1.12 -1.43
C ASN A 27 10.08 -1.42 0.04
N LYS A 28 11.17 -0.84 0.56
CA LYS A 28 11.64 -1.08 1.94
C LYS A 28 10.74 -0.44 3.00
N GLU A 29 10.10 0.68 2.67
CA GLU A 29 9.26 1.44 3.59
C GLU A 29 7.82 0.95 3.60
N ILE A 30 7.31 0.46 2.45
CA ILE A 30 5.96 -0.10 2.29
C ILE A 30 5.69 -1.15 3.35
N ASP A 31 6.57 -2.14 3.49
CA ASP A 31 6.42 -3.20 4.48
C ASP A 31 6.31 -2.67 5.91
N LYS A 32 7.09 -1.64 6.24
CA LYS A 32 7.14 -1.05 7.58
C LYS A 32 5.89 -0.22 7.86
N ILE A 33 5.46 0.59 6.90
CA ILE A 33 4.27 1.43 6.98
C ILE A 33 3.04 0.54 7.12
N LEU A 34 2.88 -0.42 6.22
CA LEU A 34 1.72 -1.31 6.20
C LEU A 34 1.63 -2.16 7.46
N LYS A 35 2.74 -2.73 7.96
CA LYS A 35 2.73 -3.46 9.24
C LYS A 35 2.32 -2.59 10.42
N ARG A 36 2.83 -1.36 10.48
CA ARG A 36 2.50 -0.40 11.55
C ARG A 36 1.01 -0.07 11.50
N ASP A 37 0.49 0.23 10.33
CA ASP A 37 -0.90 0.71 10.19
C ASP A 37 -1.89 -0.45 10.30
N PHE A 38 -1.56 -1.62 9.77
CA PHE A 38 -2.28 -2.88 10.05
C PHE A 38 -2.34 -3.18 11.55
N LEU A 39 -1.24 -3.04 12.29
CA LEU A 39 -1.24 -3.31 13.73
C LEU A 39 -2.16 -2.36 14.49
N LYS A 40 -2.23 -1.07 14.10
CA LYS A 40 -3.20 -0.12 14.68
C LYS A 40 -4.63 -0.57 14.42
N LEU A 41 -4.95 -0.96 13.18
CA LEU A 41 -6.29 -1.41 12.78
C LEU A 41 -6.70 -2.69 13.51
N LYS A 42 -5.77 -3.64 13.63
CA LYS A 42 -5.96 -4.86 14.41
C LYS A 42 -6.24 -4.55 15.89
N ASN A 43 -5.52 -3.60 16.49
CA ASN A 43 -5.70 -3.22 17.89
C ASN A 43 -7.06 -2.60 18.19
N VAL A 44 -7.72 -2.00 17.19
CA VAL A 44 -9.09 -1.47 17.32
C VAL A 44 -10.16 -2.49 16.89
N GLY A 45 -9.78 -3.75 16.67
CA GLY A 45 -10.69 -4.86 16.41
C GLY A 45 -11.18 -5.00 14.97
N ILE A 46 -10.51 -4.38 14.00
CA ILE A 46 -10.84 -4.54 12.58
C ILE A 46 -10.46 -5.94 12.12
N ASP A 47 -11.32 -6.55 11.30
CA ASP A 47 -11.06 -7.83 10.64
C ASP A 47 -9.69 -7.80 9.92
N PRO A 48 -8.85 -8.85 10.04
CA PRO A 48 -7.51 -8.83 9.46
C PRO A 48 -7.46 -8.59 7.95
N ILE A 49 -8.40 -9.12 7.15
CA ILE A 49 -8.38 -8.92 5.70
C ILE A 49 -8.72 -7.46 5.39
N LEU A 50 -9.80 -6.96 6.00
CA LEU A 50 -10.21 -5.57 5.85
C LEU A 50 -9.13 -4.60 6.36
N GLY A 51 -8.45 -4.94 7.45
CA GLY A 51 -7.39 -4.13 8.02
C GLY A 51 -6.19 -3.98 7.09
N TRP A 52 -5.83 -5.03 6.35
CA TRP A 52 -4.78 -4.92 5.35
C TRP A 52 -5.22 -4.07 4.15
N ASP A 53 -6.45 -4.26 3.65
CA ASP A 53 -6.98 -3.47 2.53
C ASP A 53 -7.00 -1.97 2.88
N LEU A 54 -7.42 -1.63 4.10
CA LEU A 54 -7.42 -0.26 4.60
C LEU A 54 -6.01 0.31 4.75
N ALA A 55 -5.05 -0.47 5.25
CA ALA A 55 -3.66 -0.03 5.38
C ALA A 55 -3.03 0.27 4.01
N VAL A 56 -3.27 -0.58 3.01
CA VAL A 56 -2.79 -0.38 1.64
C VAL A 56 -3.40 0.87 1.01
N ASN A 57 -4.72 1.04 1.15
CA ASN A 57 -5.42 2.20 0.61
C ASN A 57 -4.95 3.52 1.27
N ASP A 58 -4.82 3.55 2.60
CA ASP A 58 -4.36 4.73 3.33
C ASP A 58 -2.92 5.12 2.94
N MET A 59 -2.02 4.14 2.83
CA MET A 59 -0.66 4.38 2.38
C MET A 59 -0.63 4.91 0.94
N TYR A 60 -1.36 4.29 0.01
CA TYR A 60 -1.43 4.74 -1.38
C TYR A 60 -1.92 6.19 -1.45
N ASN A 61 -3.02 6.51 -0.78
CA ASN A 61 -3.57 7.86 -0.74
C ASN A 61 -2.60 8.86 -0.11
N SER A 62 -1.87 8.46 0.93
CA SER A 62 -0.84 9.28 1.56
C SER A 62 0.32 9.58 0.61
N ILE A 63 0.76 8.61 -0.19
CA ILE A 63 1.83 8.81 -1.18
C ILE A 63 1.33 9.75 -2.28
N VAL A 64 0.15 9.50 -2.85
CA VAL A 64 -0.41 10.33 -3.92
C VAL A 64 -0.66 11.77 -3.45
N ALA A 65 -1.17 11.97 -2.23
CA ALA A 65 -1.47 13.29 -1.69
C ALA A 65 -0.20 14.11 -1.38
N ASN A 66 0.85 13.47 -0.85
CA ASN A 66 2.08 14.17 -0.46
C ASN A 66 3.10 14.28 -1.61
N PHE A 67 2.96 13.44 -2.64
CA PHE A 67 3.80 13.47 -3.83
C PHE A 67 2.90 13.65 -5.06
N ALA A 68 2.33 14.85 -5.21
CA ALA A 68 1.45 15.19 -6.34
C ALA A 68 2.09 14.99 -7.73
N ASN A 69 3.43 14.87 -7.78
CA ASN A 69 4.22 14.56 -8.98
C ASN A 69 4.77 13.13 -9.02
N PHE A 70 4.28 12.20 -8.18
CA PHE A 70 4.58 10.79 -8.38
C PHE A 70 4.07 10.44 -9.78
N PRO A 71 4.95 10.10 -10.73
CA PRO A 71 4.53 9.93 -12.10
C PRO A 71 3.61 8.72 -12.12
N LEU A 72 2.33 8.95 -12.39
CA LEU A 72 1.41 7.94 -12.90
C LEU A 72 1.73 7.67 -14.38
N LEU A 73 3.01 7.53 -14.73
CA LEU A 73 3.48 7.23 -16.08
C LEU A 73 3.34 5.72 -16.31
#